data_AF-A0A6B3G119-F1
#
_entry.id   AF-A0A6B3G119-F1
#
_cell.length_a   1.000
_cell.length_b   1.000
_cell.length_c   1.000
_cell.angle_alpha   90.00
_cell.angle_beta   90.00
_cell.angle_gamma   90.00
#
_symmetry.space_group_name_H-M   'P 1'
#
loop_
_entity.id
_entity.type
_entity.pdbx_description
1 polymer ?
#
loop_
_entity_poly.entity_id
_entity_poly.type
_entity_poly.pdbx_seq_one_letter_code
_entity_poly.pdbx_strand_id
1 'polypeptide(L)'
;AWDTPGADGKIFANTTRPDDRSFWLRTRTKQPLSNFLGFPIDKSVNRYTGILDAEEFGGITVYQGRGVGGGSLVNGGMAVTPRR
;
A
#
# COMPACT_ATOMS: atom_id res chain seq x y z
N ALA A 1 2.73 1.75 14.35
CA ALA A 1 3.31 0.61 13.61
C ALA A 1 2.27 0.01 12.65
N TRP A 2 2.67 -0.88 11.73
CA TRP A 2 1.79 -1.42 10.68
C TRP A 2 0.49 -2.07 11.19
N ASP A 3 0.47 -2.51 12.44
CA ASP A 3 -0.62 -3.17 13.17
C ASP A 3 -1.39 -2.24 14.12
N THR A 4 -1.05 -0.94 14.16
CA THR A 4 -1.69 0.03 15.05
C THR A 4 -2.99 0.55 14.44
N PRO A 5 -4.13 0.46 15.15
CA PRO A 5 -5.39 1.03 14.67
C PRO A 5 -5.30 2.54 14.46
N GLY A 6 -5.93 3.03 13.39
CA GLY A 6 -6.12 4.47 13.17
C GLY A 6 -7.27 5.02 13.99
N ALA A 7 -7.55 6.32 13.83
CA ALA A 7 -8.70 6.97 14.47
C ALA A 7 -10.05 6.37 14.05
N ASP A 8 -10.09 5.63 12.93
CA ASP A 8 -11.25 4.88 12.44
C ASP A 8 -11.37 3.48 13.09
N GLY A 9 -10.49 3.12 14.02
CA GLY A 9 -10.46 1.81 14.69
C GLY A 9 -9.97 0.66 13.79
N LYS A 10 -9.62 0.92 12.53
CA LYS A 10 -9.14 -0.11 11.59
C LYS A 10 -7.62 -0.17 11.60
N ILE A 11 -7.07 -1.33 11.26
CA ILE A 11 -5.61 -1.48 11.10
C ILE A 11 -5.19 -1.03 9.70
N PHE A 12 -5.92 -1.44 8.65
CA PHE A 12 -5.57 -1.13 7.27
C PHE A 12 -6.40 0.01 6.70
N ALA A 13 -5.73 0.90 5.96
CA ALA A 13 -6.36 1.98 5.22
C ALA A 13 -7.19 1.45 4.04
N ASN A 14 -8.21 2.19 3.63
CA ASN A 14 -8.98 1.88 2.45
C ASN A 14 -8.22 2.32 1.18
N THR A 15 -8.26 1.53 0.11
CA THR A 15 -7.60 1.85 -1.17
C THR A 15 -8.02 3.21 -1.76
N THR A 16 -9.29 3.59 -1.63
CA THR A 16 -9.81 4.88 -2.12
C THR A 16 -9.56 6.05 -1.16
N ARG A 17 -9.15 5.75 0.08
CA ARG A 17 -8.86 6.74 1.13
C ARG A 17 -7.58 6.34 1.83
N PRO A 18 -6.43 6.35 1.13
CA PRO A 18 -5.17 5.97 1.74
C PRO A 18 -4.83 6.95 2.87
N ASP A 19 -4.02 6.54 3.81
CA ASP A 19 -3.35 7.43 4.78
C ASP A 19 -1.95 6.89 5.10
N ASP A 20 -1.33 7.41 6.15
CA ASP A 20 0.01 7.05 6.61
C ASP A 20 0.19 5.53 6.78
N ARG A 21 -0.86 4.78 7.12
CA ARG A 21 -0.82 3.31 7.27
C ARG A 21 -0.66 2.57 5.94
N SER A 22 -0.89 3.25 4.82
CA SER A 22 -0.87 2.62 3.50
C SER A 22 0.53 2.33 3.03
N PHE A 23 1.48 3.26 3.19
CA PHE A 23 2.81 3.16 2.57
C PHE A 23 3.96 3.06 3.57
N TRP A 24 4.97 2.26 3.23
CA TRP A 24 6.18 2.08 4.02
C TRP A 24 7.14 3.26 3.85
N LEU A 25 7.32 4.04 4.93
CA LEU A 25 8.32 5.11 5.07
C LEU A 25 8.32 6.19 3.97
N ARG A 26 7.19 6.38 3.27
CA ARG A 26 7.00 7.45 2.27
C ARG A 26 6.29 8.65 2.86
N THR A 27 6.47 9.81 2.22
CA THR A 27 5.79 11.08 2.56
C THR A 27 4.65 11.44 1.59
N ARG A 28 4.44 10.61 0.57
CA ARG A 28 3.35 10.72 -0.39
C ARG A 28 2.90 9.33 -0.82
N THR A 29 1.60 9.11 -0.88
CA THR A 29 1.04 7.85 -1.37
C THR A 29 1.33 7.67 -2.86
N LYS A 30 1.36 6.42 -3.33
CA LYS A 30 1.66 6.07 -4.71
C LYS A 30 0.76 4.92 -5.19
N GLN A 31 -0.52 5.20 -5.38
CA GLN A 31 -1.48 4.19 -5.80
C GLN A 31 -1.13 3.66 -7.21
N PRO A 32 -1.21 2.32 -7.46
CA PRO A 32 -1.00 1.74 -8.78
C PRO A 32 -2.01 2.28 -9.83
N LEU A 33 -3.20 2.64 -9.35
CA LEU A 33 -4.20 3.40 -10.11
C LEU A 33 -4.19 4.83 -9.57
N SER A 34 -3.44 5.70 -10.25
CA SER A 34 -3.20 7.08 -9.80
C SER A 34 -4.48 7.95 -9.84
N ASN A 35 -5.49 7.51 -10.61
CA ASN A 35 -6.78 8.16 -10.79
C ASN A 35 -7.92 7.16 -10.59
N PHE A 36 -8.85 7.47 -9.68
CA PHE A 36 -10.15 6.80 -9.58
C PHE A 36 -11.22 7.88 -9.78
N LEU A 37 -12.10 7.68 -10.78
CA LEU A 37 -13.13 8.66 -11.17
C LEU A 37 -12.60 10.08 -11.48
N GLY A 38 -11.36 10.20 -12.00
CA GLY A 38 -10.79 11.48 -12.44
C GLY A 38 -10.15 12.34 -11.34
N PHE A 39 -10.10 11.86 -10.09
CA PHE A 39 -9.43 12.57 -9.00
C PHE A 39 -8.11 11.89 -8.63
N PRO A 40 -7.03 12.66 -8.39
CA PRO A 40 -5.80 12.13 -7.85
C PRO A 40 -6.06 11.65 -6.43
N ILE A 41 -5.91 10.33 -6.20
CA ILE A 41 -6.02 9.75 -4.85
C ILE A 41 -4.72 9.99 -4.06
N ASP A 42 -3.64 10.34 -4.77
CA ASP A 42 -2.34 10.51 -4.17
C ASP A 42 -2.22 11.79 -3.35
N LYS A 43 -1.91 11.64 -2.07
CA LYS A 43 -1.78 12.75 -1.12
C LYS A 43 -0.54 12.62 -0.24
N SER A 44 -0.14 13.74 0.33
CA SER A 44 0.92 13.80 1.33
C SER A 44 0.48 13.07 2.60
N VAL A 45 1.41 12.33 3.19
CA VAL A 45 1.24 11.49 4.38
C VAL A 45 2.46 11.62 5.26
N ASN A 46 2.33 11.36 6.56
CA ASN A 46 3.49 11.32 7.43
C ASN A 46 4.31 10.06 7.15
N ARG A 47 5.62 10.16 7.36
CA ARG A 47 6.51 8.99 7.29
C ARG A 47 6.10 8.00 8.38
N TYR A 48 5.63 6.83 7.96
CA TYR A 48 5.06 5.82 8.84
C TYR A 48 5.45 4.40 8.39
N THR A 49 5.41 3.43 9.29
CA THR A 49 5.64 2.02 8.96
C THR A 49 4.35 1.36 8.48
N GLY A 50 3.84 1.81 7.32
CA GLY A 50 2.65 1.26 6.67
C GLY A 50 2.88 -0.08 5.97
N ILE A 51 1.84 -0.66 5.35
CA ILE A 51 1.89 -2.05 4.86
C ILE A 51 2.40 -2.24 3.43
N LEU A 52 2.36 -1.22 2.57
CA LEU A 52 2.76 -1.32 1.16
C LEU A 52 4.03 -0.49 0.89
N ASP A 53 5.08 -1.15 0.45
CA ASP A 53 6.26 -0.47 -0.09
C ASP A 53 6.12 -0.32 -1.60
N ALA A 54 6.48 0.84 -2.12
CA ALA A 54 6.55 1.13 -3.54
C ALA A 54 8.00 1.48 -3.87
N GLU A 55 8.84 0.45 -3.98
CA GLU A 55 10.28 0.60 -4.09
C GLU A 55 10.65 1.00 -5.52
N GLU A 56 11.38 2.10 -5.67
CA GLU A 56 11.76 2.67 -6.98
C GLU A 56 13.19 2.26 -7.33
N PHE A 57 13.31 1.54 -8.45
CA PHE A 57 14.60 1.21 -9.08
C PHE A 57 14.76 2.05 -10.36
N GLY A 58 15.88 1.88 -11.09
CA GLY A 58 16.27 2.70 -12.25
C GLY A 58 15.33 2.70 -13.48
N GLY A 59 14.10 2.21 -13.35
CA GLY A 59 13.09 2.19 -14.42
C GLY A 59 11.82 1.41 -14.07
N ILE A 60 11.77 0.79 -12.89
CA ILE A 60 10.63 -0.01 -12.43
C ILE A 60 10.28 0.37 -10.99
N THR A 61 8.99 0.37 -10.68
CA THR A 61 8.51 0.41 -9.29
C THR A 61 8.05 -0.99 -8.90
N VAL A 62 8.61 -1.54 -7.83
CA VAL A 62 8.27 -2.87 -7.31
C VAL A 62 7.45 -2.70 -6.03
N TYR A 63 6.22 -3.22 -6.05
CA TYR A 63 5.32 -3.16 -4.91
C TYR A 63 5.51 -4.38 -4.00
N GLN A 64 5.71 -4.17 -2.69
CA GLN A 64 6.02 -5.23 -1.72
C GLN A 64 5.26 -5.02 -0.41
N GLY A 65 4.80 -6.11 0.21
CA GLY A 65 4.18 -6.05 1.54
C GLY A 65 5.21 -5.96 2.66
N ARG A 66 4.99 -5.08 3.64
CA ARG A 66 5.80 -4.93 4.86
C ARG A 66 4.93 -5.18 6.09
N GLY A 67 5.37 -6.07 6.98
CA GLY A 67 4.61 -6.53 8.16
C GLY A 67 4.61 -8.05 8.30
N VAL A 68 3.98 -8.56 9.36
CA VAL A 68 3.86 -10.02 9.58
C VAL A 68 2.89 -10.59 8.55
N GLY A 69 3.39 -11.45 7.66
CA GLY A 69 2.67 -11.96 6.48
C GLY A 69 3.29 -11.48 5.15
N GLY A 70 4.05 -10.39 5.17
CA GLY A 70 4.73 -9.86 3.98
C GLY A 70 3.75 -9.57 2.84
N GLY A 71 4.03 -10.12 1.65
CA GLY A 71 3.18 -9.93 0.46
C GLY A 71 1.74 -10.43 0.61
N SER A 72 1.44 -11.33 1.55
CA SER A 72 0.07 -11.82 1.76
C SER A 72 -0.87 -10.75 2.31
N LEU A 73 -0.35 -9.71 2.98
CA LEU A 73 -1.15 -8.60 3.49
C LEU A 73 -1.70 -7.68 2.39
N VAL A 74 -1.07 -7.67 1.22
CA VAL A 74 -1.30 -6.66 0.16
C VAL A 74 -1.67 -7.26 -1.19
N ASN A 75 -1.65 -8.59 -1.33
CA ASN A 75 -1.98 -9.24 -2.59
C ASN A 75 -3.51 -9.35 -2.80
N GLY A 76 -3.91 -9.61 -4.04
CA GLY A 76 -5.34 -9.81 -4.40
C GLY A 76 -5.90 -11.19 -4.09
N GLY A 77 -5.16 -12.05 -3.38
CA GLY A 77 -5.59 -13.42 -3.03
C GLY A 77 -5.67 -14.40 -4.22
N MET A 78 -5.14 -14.05 -5.39
CA MET A 78 -5.16 -14.93 -6.56
C MET A 78 -4.20 -16.11 -6.37
N ALA A 79 -4.75 -17.29 -6.14
CA ALA A 79 -4.01 -18.55 -6.06
C ALA A 79 -4.17 -19.33 -7.37
N VAL A 80 -3.17 -19.24 -8.26
CA VAL A 80 -3.23 -19.81 -9.61
C VAL A 80 -2.13 -20.84 -9.79
N THR A 81 -2.50 -22.03 -10.29
CA THR A 81 -1.52 -23.06 -10.67
C THR A 81 -1.09 -22.84 -12.13
N PRO A 82 0.21 -22.77 -12.45
CA PRO A 82 0.68 -22.53 -13.82
C PRO A 82 0.34 -23.72 -14.74
N ARG A 83 0.20 -23.45 -16.04
CA ARG A 83 0.17 -24.51 -17.06
C ARG A 83 1.56 -25.13 -17.14
N ARG A 84 1.61 -26.45 -17.27
CA ARG A 84 2.84 -27.22 -17.40
C ARG A 84 3.34 -27.23 -18.84
#